data_AF-A0AAD5C5N3-F1
#
_entry.id   AF-A0AAD5C5N3-F1
#
_cell.length_a   1.000
_cell.length_b   1.000
_cell.length_c   1.000
_cell.angle_alpha   90.00
_cell.angle_beta   90.00
_cell.angle_gamma   90.00
#
_symmetry.space_group_name_H-M   'P 1'
#
loop_
_entity.id
_entity.type
_entity.pdbx_description
1 polymer ?
#
loop_
_entity_poly.entity_id
_entity_poly.type
_entity_poly.pdbx_seq_one_letter_code
_entity_poly.pdbx_strand_id
1 'polypeptide(L)'
;MGCCATSLPKGLTTYVAGVYTLKSHTEVWSFDKCGYTFLGEQSAFTFQGASDLDDPDFATRTAETVPMVLNWVIGSGTCNDYKNTSDYYCQENSVCVDFEGGNGGYRCSCKDGYQGNPYLFPGCYDIDECADTNTNPCNGTCTNLPGSFDCSCPNGYEGDGRRNGSGCTARNSKSQALKLSL
;
A
#
# COMPACT_ATOMS: atom_id res chain seq x y z
N MET A 1 10.84 12.77 -7.01
CA MET A 1 12.19 13.21 -6.64
C MET A 1 12.72 12.23 -5.61
N GLY A 2 13.97 11.80 -5.77
CA GLY A 2 14.52 10.64 -5.05
C GLY A 2 14.91 11.01 -3.63
N CYS A 3 14.66 10.10 -2.69
CA CYS A 3 15.25 10.13 -1.36
C CYS A 3 16.78 10.28 -1.49
N CYS A 4 17.33 11.42 -1.05
CA CYS A 4 18.78 11.61 -1.07
C CYS A 4 19.38 11.01 0.20
N ALA A 5 20.25 10.01 0.05
CA ALA A 5 21.11 9.51 1.11
C ALA A 5 22.50 10.13 0.96
N THR A 6 23.10 10.60 2.06
CA THR A 6 24.49 11.06 2.08
C THR A 6 25.21 10.50 3.29
N SER A 7 26.45 10.03 3.11
CA SER A 7 27.30 9.56 4.20
C SER A 7 27.88 10.75 4.98
N LEU A 8 27.94 10.64 6.31
CA LEU A 8 28.59 11.64 7.15
C LEU A 8 30.13 11.47 7.14
N PRO A 9 30.92 12.55 6.98
CA PRO A 9 32.37 12.51 7.11
C PRO A 9 32.83 12.01 8.49
N LYS A 10 33.92 11.24 8.52
CA LYS A 10 34.54 10.80 9.78
C LYS A 10 35.12 11.99 10.56
N GLY A 11 35.02 11.96 11.89
CA GLY A 11 35.60 12.98 12.78
C GLY A 11 34.66 14.14 13.14
N LEU A 12 33.39 14.07 12.74
CA LEU A 12 32.35 15.00 13.22
C LEU A 12 32.01 14.70 14.69
N THR A 13 32.12 15.71 15.55
CA THR A 13 31.75 15.64 16.97
C THR A 13 30.33 16.12 17.25
N THR A 14 29.72 16.83 16.31
CA THR A 14 28.36 17.35 16.39
C THR A 14 27.79 17.47 14.99
N TYR A 15 26.53 17.09 14.82
CA TYR A 15 25.81 17.21 13.56
C TYR A 15 24.41 17.75 13.84
N VAL A 16 23.98 18.74 13.06
CA VAL A 16 22.65 19.34 13.14
C VAL A 16 21.98 19.10 11.80
N ALA A 17 21.02 18.18 11.77
CA ALA A 17 20.15 17.98 10.62
C ALA A 17 18.94 18.90 10.77
N GLY A 18 18.79 19.84 9.86
CA GLY A 18 17.62 20.72 9.81
C GLY A 18 16.89 20.54 8.49
N VAL A 19 15.60 20.26 8.56
CA VAL A 19 14.71 20.35 7.40
C VAL A 19 14.16 21.76 7.38
N TYR A 20 14.62 22.58 6.44
CA TYR A 20 14.20 23.96 6.32
C TYR A 20 13.39 24.15 5.05
N THR A 21 12.18 24.65 5.21
CA THR A 21 11.36 25.12 4.10
C THR A 21 11.75 26.58 3.83
N LEU A 22 12.58 26.81 2.80
CA LEU A 22 13.16 28.14 2.52
C LEU A 22 12.15 29.17 1.97
N LYS A 23 10.88 28.79 1.78
CA LYS A 23 9.79 29.68 1.38
C LYS A 23 8.49 29.32 2.10
N SER A 24 7.78 30.32 2.62
CA SER A 24 6.39 30.18 3.04
C SER A 24 5.51 30.09 1.79
N HIS A 25 5.35 28.88 1.27
CA HIS A 25 4.35 28.60 0.26
C HIS A 25 3.55 27.40 0.75
N THR A 26 2.24 27.59 0.92
CA THR A 26 1.25 26.55 1.25
C THR A 26 1.25 25.39 0.23
N GLU A 27 1.92 25.57 -0.91
CA GLU A 27 2.04 24.59 -1.99
C GLU A 27 3.21 23.60 -1.84
N VAL A 28 4.20 23.84 -0.96
CA VAL A 28 5.26 22.84 -0.69
C VAL A 28 4.68 21.57 -0.04
N TRP A 29 3.53 21.71 0.62
CA TRP A 29 2.75 20.61 1.20
C TRP A 29 2.09 19.72 0.12
N SER A 30 2.12 20.14 -1.16
CA SER A 30 1.33 19.52 -2.24
C SER A 30 2.12 18.71 -3.26
N PHE A 31 3.47 18.62 -3.17
CA PHE A 31 4.25 18.02 -4.27
C PHE A 31 5.41 17.07 -3.92
N ASP A 32 5.99 17.04 -2.70
CA ASP A 32 7.17 16.17 -2.47
C ASP A 32 7.10 15.28 -1.22
N LYS A 33 7.42 14.00 -1.41
CA LYS A 33 7.20 12.87 -0.47
C LYS A 33 8.30 12.71 0.60
N CYS A 34 9.20 13.67 0.77
CA CYS A 34 10.23 13.63 1.81
C CYS A 34 9.80 14.46 3.03
N GLY A 35 8.77 13.99 3.74
CA GLY A 35 8.28 14.57 4.99
C GLY A 35 9.00 14.06 6.25
N TYR A 36 10.04 13.24 6.09
CA TYR A 36 10.76 12.60 7.18
C TYR A 36 12.27 12.72 6.96
N THR A 37 13.00 12.96 8.05
CA THR A 37 14.45 12.85 8.13
C THR A 37 14.73 11.84 9.23
N PHE A 38 15.54 10.84 8.92
CA PHE A 38 16.08 9.93 9.92
C PHE A 38 17.60 9.95 9.83
N LEU A 39 18.27 9.83 10.97
CA LEU A 39 19.70 9.66 11.07
C LEU A 39 19.93 8.25 11.61
N GLY A 40 20.60 7.42 10.83
CA GLY A 40 20.90 6.04 11.20
C GLY A 40 22.29 5.64 10.72
N GLU A 41 22.86 4.62 11.36
CA GLU A 41 24.13 4.04 10.92
C GLU A 41 23.91 3.22 9.64
N GLN A 42 24.69 3.49 8.59
CA GLN A 42 24.55 2.83 7.29
C GLN A 42 24.75 1.30 7.37
N SER A 43 25.61 0.83 8.28
CA SER A 43 25.80 -0.60 8.58
C SER A 43 24.65 -1.22 9.36
N ALA A 44 23.88 -0.42 10.09
CA ALA A 44 22.79 -0.89 10.95
C ALA A 44 21.42 -0.84 10.25
N PHE A 45 21.29 -0.07 9.16
CA PHE A 45 19.99 0.17 8.54
C PHE A 45 20.08 0.33 7.02
N THR A 46 19.31 -0.48 6.29
CA THR A 46 19.07 -0.33 4.85
C THR A 46 17.62 0.06 4.64
N PHE A 47 17.38 1.30 4.24
CA PHE A 47 16.04 1.83 4.05
C PHE A 47 15.39 1.26 2.78
N GLN A 48 14.29 0.54 2.94
CA GLN A 48 13.50 -0.04 1.84
C GLN A 48 12.36 0.88 1.37
N GLY A 49 12.29 2.10 1.89
CA GLY A 49 11.24 3.06 1.54
C GLY A 49 10.03 2.90 2.43
N ALA A 50 8.82 3.06 1.86
CA ALA A 50 7.58 3.03 2.62
C ALA A 50 7.30 1.66 3.29
N SER A 51 7.81 0.56 2.74
CA SER A 51 7.59 -0.80 3.25
C SER A 51 8.19 -1.05 4.65
N ASP A 52 9.24 -0.31 5.03
CA ASP A 52 9.79 -0.39 6.38
C ASP A 52 8.84 0.22 7.44
N LEU A 53 7.88 1.07 7.04
CA LEU A 53 6.92 1.70 7.96
C LEU A 53 5.71 0.80 8.28
N ASP A 54 5.47 -0.22 7.44
CA ASP A 54 4.36 -1.17 7.57
C ASP A 54 4.82 -2.53 8.15
N ASP A 55 6.13 -2.70 8.39
CA ASP A 55 6.70 -3.95 8.91
C ASP A 55 6.44 -4.11 10.42
N PRO A 56 5.67 -5.15 10.84
CA PRO A 56 5.39 -5.40 12.26
C PRO A 56 6.63 -5.77 13.07
N ASP A 57 7.70 -6.25 12.42
CA ASP A 57 8.98 -6.59 13.03
C ASP A 57 10.00 -5.45 12.91
N PHE A 58 9.58 -4.26 12.50
CA PHE A 58 10.45 -3.10 12.36
C PHE A 58 11.21 -2.81 13.66
N ALA A 59 10.49 -2.77 14.79
CA ALA A 59 11.06 -2.48 16.10
C ALA A 59 12.06 -3.55 16.58
N THR A 60 11.86 -4.81 16.19
CA THR A 60 12.76 -5.93 16.49
C THR A 60 13.98 -5.94 15.57
N ARG A 61 13.87 -5.48 14.31
CA ARG A 61 15.00 -5.26 13.39
C ARG A 61 15.84 -4.03 13.72
N THR A 62 15.25 -3.01 14.34
CA THR A 62 15.90 -1.71 14.62
C THR A 62 16.12 -1.45 16.11
N ALA A 63 16.02 -2.48 16.97
CA ALA A 63 15.98 -2.35 18.43
C ALA A 63 17.20 -1.61 19.05
N GLU A 64 18.33 -1.57 18.35
CA GLU A 64 19.55 -0.88 18.79
C GLU A 64 19.69 0.54 18.21
N THR A 65 18.92 0.91 17.19
CA THR A 65 18.96 2.22 16.52
C THR A 65 17.56 2.64 16.08
N VAL A 66 16.86 3.41 16.91
CA VAL A 66 15.42 3.71 16.71
C VAL A 66 15.20 4.88 15.75
N PRO A 67 14.59 4.67 14.56
CA PRO A 67 13.87 5.74 13.87
C PRO A 67 12.43 5.83 14.43
N MET A 68 11.99 7.05 14.74
CA MET A 68 10.64 7.28 15.25
C MET A 68 9.63 7.29 14.09
N VAL A 69 8.67 6.36 14.09
CA VAL A 69 7.48 6.40 13.23
C VAL A 69 6.36 7.09 14.00
N LEU A 70 5.89 8.24 13.52
CA LEU A 70 4.81 9.01 14.16
C LEU A 70 3.47 8.62 13.54
N ASN A 71 2.56 8.10 14.36
CA ASN A 71 1.15 7.99 14.02
C ASN A 71 0.51 9.38 14.06
N TRP A 72 -0.29 9.70 13.04
CA TRP A 72 -0.96 10.99 12.91
C TRP A 72 -2.42 10.79 12.52
N VAL A 73 -3.24 11.79 12.84
CA VAL A 73 -4.67 11.89 12.50
C VAL A 73 -4.99 13.33 12.09
N ILE A 74 -6.03 13.51 11.28
CA ILE A 74 -6.54 14.80 10.86
C ILE A 74 -7.59 15.26 11.85
N GLY A 75 -7.36 16.46 12.40
CA GLY A 75 -8.30 17.11 13.31
C GLY A 75 -8.56 16.31 14.59
N SER A 76 -9.65 16.65 15.26
CA SER A 76 -10.10 16.03 16.52
C SER A 76 -11.56 15.57 16.46
N GLY A 77 -12.04 15.21 15.27
CA GLY A 77 -13.43 14.81 15.02
C GLY A 77 -13.49 13.61 14.09
N THR A 78 -14.70 13.11 13.87
CA THR A 78 -14.98 11.93 13.06
C THR A 78 -15.01 12.25 11.57
N CYS A 79 -14.93 11.21 10.74
CA CYS A 79 -15.16 11.25 9.31
C CYS A 79 -16.44 11.99 8.94
N ASN A 80 -17.53 11.78 9.69
CA ASN A 80 -18.80 12.43 9.41
C ASN A 80 -18.76 13.94 9.68
N ASP A 81 -17.96 14.38 10.66
CA ASP A 81 -17.81 15.79 10.98
C ASP A 81 -17.12 16.57 9.85
N TYR A 82 -16.14 15.94 9.19
CA TYR A 82 -15.36 16.58 8.14
C TYR A 82 -15.91 16.36 6.72
N LYS A 83 -16.67 15.29 6.45
CA LYS A 83 -17.06 14.85 5.08
C LYS A 83 -17.61 15.95 4.15
N ASN A 84 -18.25 16.98 4.69
CA ASN A 84 -18.86 18.06 3.92
C ASN A 84 -18.19 19.43 4.16
N THR A 85 -16.99 19.45 4.73
CA THR A 85 -16.23 20.68 5.02
C THR A 85 -15.06 20.82 4.07
N SER A 86 -14.46 22.02 4.04
CA SER A 86 -13.19 22.27 3.33
C SER A 86 -12.01 21.51 3.94
N ASP A 87 -12.19 20.96 5.14
CA ASP A 87 -11.16 20.22 5.88
C ASP A 87 -11.29 18.69 5.66
N TYR A 88 -11.99 18.26 4.61
CA TYR A 88 -11.99 16.87 4.16
C TYR A 88 -10.87 16.60 3.14
N TYR A 89 -9.82 15.93 3.60
CA TYR A 89 -8.60 15.71 2.78
C TYR A 89 -8.53 14.36 2.05
N CYS A 90 -9.55 13.49 2.11
CA CYS A 90 -9.50 12.21 1.41
C CYS A 90 -9.81 12.37 -0.09
N GLN A 91 -8.95 11.80 -0.93
CA GLN A 91 -9.02 11.88 -2.40
C GLN A 91 -9.82 10.71 -3.00
N GLU A 92 -9.88 10.65 -4.33
CA GLU A 92 -10.60 9.60 -5.06
C GLU A 92 -10.11 8.18 -4.71
N ASN A 93 -11.05 7.23 -4.79
CA ASN A 93 -10.86 5.82 -4.46
C ASN A 93 -10.28 5.55 -3.06
N SER A 94 -10.51 6.47 -2.13
CA SER A 94 -10.18 6.31 -0.72
C SER A 94 -11.43 6.25 0.15
N VAL A 95 -11.24 5.82 1.39
CA VAL A 95 -12.21 5.82 2.48
C VAL A 95 -11.64 6.59 3.66
N CYS A 96 -12.54 7.28 4.35
CA CYS A 96 -12.22 7.88 5.64
C CYS A 96 -12.35 6.82 6.74
N VAL A 97 -11.38 6.81 7.66
CA VAL A 97 -11.30 5.89 8.78
C VAL A 97 -11.17 6.70 10.07
N ASP A 98 -12.14 6.53 10.97
CA ASP A 98 -12.13 7.16 12.29
C ASP A 98 -10.99 6.62 13.15
N PHE A 99 -10.41 7.51 13.96
CA PHE A 99 -9.48 7.15 15.01
C PHE A 99 -10.14 7.35 16.37
N GLU A 100 -10.34 6.24 17.10
CA GLU A 100 -11.07 6.24 18.38
C GLU A 100 -10.17 6.62 19.58
N GLY A 101 -8.87 6.84 19.37
CA GLY A 101 -7.92 7.17 20.43
C GLY A 101 -7.81 8.68 20.73
N GLY A 102 -7.54 9.02 22.00
CA GLY A 102 -7.25 10.39 22.41
C GLY A 102 -8.43 11.35 22.20
N ASN A 103 -8.19 12.48 21.52
CA ASN A 103 -9.21 13.48 21.19
C ASN A 103 -9.98 13.14 19.90
N GLY A 104 -9.89 11.91 19.41
CA GLY A 104 -10.43 11.52 18.12
C GLY A 104 -9.63 12.10 16.95
N GLY A 105 -10.20 11.99 15.76
CA GLY A 105 -9.58 12.36 14.50
C GLY A 105 -9.91 11.34 13.43
N TYR A 106 -9.47 11.59 12.21
CA TYR A 106 -9.63 10.62 11.12
C TYR A 106 -8.38 10.52 10.25
N ARG A 107 -8.29 9.44 9.48
CA ARG A 107 -7.28 9.25 8.43
C ARG A 107 -7.95 8.77 7.15
N CYS A 108 -7.26 8.93 6.02
CA CYS A 108 -7.69 8.39 4.74
C CYS A 108 -6.91 7.11 4.41
N SER A 109 -7.60 6.13 3.85
CA SER A 109 -7.03 4.86 3.37
C SER A 109 -7.55 4.57 1.98
N CYS A 110 -6.75 3.95 1.11
CA CYS A 110 -7.29 3.48 -0.18
C CYS A 110 -8.40 2.44 0.06
N LYS A 111 -9.38 2.39 -0.85
CA LYS A 111 -10.36 1.30 -0.92
C LYS A 111 -9.64 -0.01 -1.24
N ASP A 112 -10.27 -1.13 -0.89
CA ASP A 112 -9.79 -2.45 -1.27
C ASP A 112 -9.63 -2.54 -2.80
N GLY A 113 -8.51 -3.11 -3.26
CA GLY A 113 -8.15 -3.18 -4.67
C GLY A 113 -7.52 -1.89 -5.24
N TYR A 114 -7.28 -0.88 -4.42
CA TYR A 114 -6.61 0.37 -4.84
C TYR A 114 -5.33 0.63 -4.03
N GLN A 115 -4.37 1.28 -4.68
CA GLN A 115 -3.09 1.70 -4.08
C GLN A 115 -2.76 3.15 -4.45
N GLY A 116 -1.78 3.75 -3.78
CA GLY A 116 -1.34 5.11 -4.05
C GLY A 116 -1.36 5.99 -2.81
N ASN A 117 -1.65 7.29 -2.99
CA ASN A 117 -1.71 8.25 -1.89
C ASN A 117 -3.15 8.76 -1.72
N PRO A 118 -3.86 8.40 -0.63
CA PRO A 118 -5.25 8.79 -0.44
C PRO A 118 -5.44 10.28 -0.10
N TYR A 119 -4.38 11.08 0.02
CA TYR A 119 -4.42 12.51 0.37
C TYR A 119 -4.04 13.45 -0.77
N LEU A 120 -3.38 12.97 -1.82
CA LEU A 120 -2.90 13.79 -2.95
C LEU A 120 -3.58 13.38 -4.25
N PHE A 121 -3.92 14.34 -5.11
CA PHE A 121 -4.40 14.06 -6.46
C PHE A 121 -3.35 13.24 -7.26
N PRO A 122 -3.75 12.21 -8.03
CA PRO A 122 -5.12 11.80 -8.36
C PRO A 122 -5.80 10.89 -7.33
N GLY A 123 -5.21 10.65 -6.17
CA GLY A 123 -5.74 9.78 -5.13
C GLY A 123 -5.20 8.35 -5.25
N CYS A 124 -6.08 7.39 -4.95
CA CYS A 124 -5.77 5.97 -5.12
C CYS A 124 -6.14 5.52 -6.54
N TYR A 125 -5.25 4.72 -7.13
CA TYR A 125 -5.43 4.09 -8.43
C TYR A 125 -5.56 2.59 -8.27
N ASP A 126 -6.19 1.98 -9.25
CA ASP A 126 -6.47 0.55 -9.31
C ASP A 126 -5.18 -0.29 -9.22
N ILE A 127 -5.20 -1.36 -8.45
CA ILE A 127 -4.14 -2.37 -8.44
C ILE A 127 -4.43 -3.32 -9.60
N ASP A 128 -3.49 -3.45 -10.54
CA ASP A 128 -3.62 -4.49 -11.57
C ASP A 128 -3.06 -5.82 -11.03
N GLU A 129 -3.94 -6.64 -10.44
CA GLU A 129 -3.51 -7.94 -9.89
C GLU A 129 -3.09 -8.94 -10.99
N CYS A 130 -3.42 -8.65 -12.25
CA CYS A 130 -3.06 -9.49 -13.39
C CYS A 130 -1.66 -9.17 -13.97
N ALA A 131 -1.12 -7.98 -13.70
CA ALA A 131 0.11 -7.47 -14.34
C ALA A 131 1.37 -8.27 -13.98
N ASP A 132 1.49 -8.74 -12.74
CA ASP A 132 2.63 -9.56 -12.32
C ASP A 132 2.27 -11.05 -12.39
N THR A 133 2.94 -11.78 -13.29
CA THR A 133 2.73 -13.22 -13.48
C THR A 133 3.07 -14.08 -12.26
N ASN A 134 3.96 -13.62 -11.38
CA ASN A 134 4.36 -14.34 -10.18
C ASN A 134 3.26 -14.26 -9.11
N THR A 135 2.70 -13.07 -8.92
CA THR A 135 1.63 -12.81 -7.94
C THR A 135 0.22 -12.93 -8.52
N ASN A 136 0.08 -13.24 -9.81
CA ASN A 136 -1.20 -13.37 -10.49
C ASN A 136 -2.16 -14.29 -9.69
N PRO A 137 -3.36 -13.83 -9.33
CA PRO A 137 -4.26 -14.56 -8.46
C PRO A 137 -5.04 -15.69 -9.17
N CYS A 138 -4.89 -15.88 -10.47
CA CYS A 138 -5.65 -16.85 -11.28
C CYS A 138 -4.83 -18.09 -11.69
N ASN A 139 -5.52 -19.22 -11.84
CA ASN A 139 -5.04 -20.47 -12.48
C ASN A 139 -5.33 -20.51 -14.00
N GLY A 140 -6.22 -19.62 -14.47
CA GLY A 140 -6.60 -19.49 -15.89
C GLY A 140 -6.33 -18.08 -16.42
N THR A 141 -7.28 -17.52 -17.17
CA THR A 141 -7.18 -16.16 -17.70
C THR A 141 -7.59 -15.15 -16.63
N CYS A 142 -6.69 -14.20 -16.34
CA CYS A 142 -6.94 -13.08 -15.44
C CYS A 142 -7.39 -11.85 -16.24
N THR A 143 -8.45 -11.19 -15.77
CA THR A 143 -8.92 -9.90 -16.31
C THR A 143 -8.98 -8.88 -15.19
N ASN A 144 -8.19 -7.82 -15.30
CA ASN A 144 -8.20 -6.74 -14.32
C ASN A 144 -9.48 -5.90 -14.43
N LEU A 145 -10.05 -5.51 -13.29
CA LEU A 145 -11.27 -4.70 -13.18
C LEU A 145 -11.07 -3.58 -12.15
N PRO A 146 -11.76 -2.44 -12.25
CA PRO A 146 -11.62 -1.39 -11.23
C PRO A 146 -11.99 -1.88 -9.82
N GLY A 147 -11.01 -1.94 -8.93
CA GLY A 147 -11.07 -2.41 -7.55
C GLY A 147 -11.09 -3.93 -7.38
N SER A 148 -10.88 -4.72 -8.45
CA SER A 148 -10.93 -6.18 -8.38
C SER A 148 -10.36 -6.86 -9.61
N PHE A 149 -10.50 -8.19 -9.67
CA PHE A 149 -10.13 -8.97 -10.83
C PHE A 149 -11.11 -10.13 -11.03
N ASP A 150 -11.23 -10.56 -12.27
CA ASP A 150 -11.96 -11.77 -12.63
C ASP A 150 -11.02 -12.85 -13.16
N CYS A 151 -11.29 -14.08 -12.74
CA CYS A 151 -10.55 -15.26 -13.18
C CYS A 151 -11.49 -16.18 -13.96
N SER A 152 -11.09 -16.57 -15.17
CA SER A 152 -11.86 -17.52 -15.98
C SER A 152 -11.04 -18.76 -16.32
N CYS A 153 -11.72 -19.91 -16.32
CA CYS A 153 -11.08 -21.18 -16.66
C CYS A 153 -10.96 -21.37 -18.17
N PRO A 154 -9.86 -21.99 -18.65
CA PRO A 154 -9.69 -22.29 -20.06
C PRO A 154 -10.75 -23.28 -20.56
N ASN A 155 -10.91 -23.36 -21.89
CA ASN A 155 -11.87 -24.26 -22.53
C ASN A 155 -11.69 -25.71 -22.06
N GLY A 156 -12.79 -26.37 -21.71
CA GLY A 156 -12.77 -27.74 -21.17
C GLY A 156 -12.60 -27.80 -19.65
N TYR A 157 -12.46 -26.67 -18.96
CA TYR A 157 -12.38 -26.59 -17.50
C TYR A 157 -13.58 -25.84 -16.91
N GLU A 158 -13.81 -26.00 -15.60
CA GLU A 158 -14.83 -25.35 -14.79
C GLU A 158 -14.33 -25.05 -13.38
N GLY A 159 -14.92 -24.06 -12.72
CA GLY A 159 -14.51 -23.55 -11.40
C GLY A 159 -14.43 -22.02 -11.38
N ASP A 160 -13.92 -21.45 -10.29
CA ASP A 160 -13.79 -20.01 -10.10
C ASP A 160 -12.49 -19.41 -10.67
N GLY A 161 -11.59 -20.25 -11.20
CA GLY A 161 -10.34 -19.82 -11.80
C GLY A 161 -9.32 -19.20 -10.85
N ARG A 162 -9.58 -19.10 -9.54
CA ARG A 162 -8.70 -18.46 -8.54
C ARG A 162 -7.69 -19.44 -7.95
N ARG A 163 -6.47 -18.97 -7.67
CA ARG A 163 -5.43 -19.76 -6.98
C ARG A 163 -5.79 -20.04 -5.53
N ASN A 164 -6.37 -19.06 -4.84
CA ASN A 164 -6.86 -19.19 -3.46
C ASN A 164 -8.34 -19.61 -3.39
N GLY A 165 -8.87 -20.21 -4.46
CA GLY A 165 -10.27 -20.65 -4.58
C GLY A 165 -10.38 -22.11 -5.00
N SER A 166 -11.49 -22.45 -5.65
CA SER A 166 -11.74 -23.76 -6.26
C SER A 166 -10.90 -24.02 -7.52
N GLY A 167 -10.31 -22.97 -8.10
CA GLY A 167 -9.40 -23.08 -9.24
C GLY A 167 -10.11 -23.55 -10.50
N CYS A 168 -9.38 -24.29 -11.35
CA CYS A 168 -9.94 -24.87 -12.57
C CYS A 168 -9.81 -26.39 -12.53
N THR A 169 -10.94 -27.08 -12.70
CA THR A 169 -11.01 -28.54 -12.80
C THR A 169 -11.51 -28.92 -14.19
N ALA A 170 -10.99 -29.99 -14.77
CA ALA A 170 -11.42 -30.43 -16.09
C ALA A 170 -12.90 -30.84 -16.03
N ARG A 171 -13.73 -30.30 -16.93
CA ARG A 171 -15.11 -30.77 -17.09
C ARG A 171 -15.02 -32.25 -17.40
N ASN A 172 -15.66 -33.09 -16.58
CA ASN A 172 -15.72 -34.53 -16.79
C ASN A 172 -16.23 -34.80 -18.21
N SER A 173 -15.30 -34.99 -19.14
CA SER A 173 -15.57 -35.59 -20.43
C SER A 173 -15.98 -36.99 -20.05
N LYS A 174 -17.28 -37.30 -20.09
CA LYS A 174 -17.85 -38.63 -19.83
C LYS A 174 -16.78 -39.68 -20.11
N SER A 175 -16.29 -40.35 -19.07
CA SER A 175 -15.41 -41.51 -19.25
C SER A 175 -16.02 -42.31 -20.38
N GLN A 176 -15.28 -42.52 -21.47
CA GLN A 176 -15.68 -43.53 -22.43
C GLN A 176 -15.74 -44.82 -21.63
N ALA A 177 -16.93 -45.17 -21.14
CA ALA A 177 -17.17 -46.45 -20.56
C ALA A 177 -16.82 -47.43 -21.66
N LEU A 178 -15.72 -48.16 -21.49
CA LEU A 178 -15.37 -49.27 -22.34
C LEU A 178 -16.60 -50.17 -22.35
N LYS A 179 -17.34 -50.16 -23.47
CA LYS A 179 -18.41 -51.13 -23.70
C LYS A 179 -17.69 -52.47 -23.90
N LEU A 180 -17.48 -53.22 -22.83
CA LEU A 180 -17.21 -54.65 -22.98
C LEU A 180 -18.51 -55.30 -23.44
N SER A 181 -18.59 -55.55 -24.75
CA SER A 181 -19.51 -56.53 -25.30
C SER A 181 -18.95 -57.93 -25.03
N LEU A 182 -19.59 -58.63 -24.10
CA LEU A 182 -19.56 -60.09 -23.96
C LEU A 182 -20.95 -60.62 -24.37
#